data_AF-A0A8S3SXS3-F1
#
_entry.id   AF-A0A8S3SXS3-F1
#
_cell.length_a   1.000
_cell.length_b   1.000
_cell.length_c   1.000
_cell.angle_alpha   90.00
_cell.angle_beta   90.00
_cell.angle_gamma   90.00
#
_symmetry.space_group_name_H-M   'P 1'
#
loop_
_entity.id
_entity.type
_entity.pdbx_description
1 polymer ?
#
loop_
_entity_poly.entity_id
_entity_poly.type
_entity_poly.pdbx_seq_one_letter_code
_entity_poly.pdbx_strand_id
1 'polypeptide(L)'
;MLSHTDLDMQETLDFCLYVSEQSCLTDAMGLLLPVRRQYDPLMLERAINAVMSGTMTQSKAARVFDKPYRKIRCYSHENLQQAIAAVLSGVLSQNKASFVYDMKTKARRKLRKYKRENLENALIAVKSGQMSQTKASQTFGVPQSTIATRISLWKRAQFLNKNFDT
;
A
#
# COMPACT_ATOMS: atom_id res chain seq x y z
N MET A 1 13.48 46.80 8.96
CA MET A 1 13.56 45.71 7.97
C MET A 1 14.45 44.62 8.53
N LEU A 2 13.86 43.60 9.13
CA LEU A 2 14.54 42.36 9.47
C LEU A 2 13.69 41.23 8.88
N SER A 3 14.29 40.51 7.94
CA SER A 3 13.72 39.45 7.12
C SER A 3 13.31 38.24 7.96
N HIS A 4 12.16 37.68 7.63
CA HIS A 4 11.32 36.83 8.48
C HIS A 4 11.45 35.33 8.14
N THR A 5 12.65 34.82 7.86
CA THR A 5 12.83 33.47 7.28
C THR A 5 13.65 32.48 8.10
N ASP A 6 14.17 32.86 9.28
CA ASP A 6 15.07 31.98 10.04
C ASP A 6 14.42 31.35 11.29
N LEU A 7 13.14 31.62 11.56
CA LEU A 7 12.41 31.07 12.72
C LEU A 7 11.65 29.76 12.44
N ASP A 8 11.49 29.34 11.18
CA ASP A 8 10.70 28.13 10.82
C ASP A 8 11.48 26.80 10.89
N MET A 9 12.82 26.86 10.95
CA MET A 9 13.66 25.65 10.90
C MET A 9 13.85 24.98 12.27
N GLN A 10 13.69 25.71 13.37
CA GLN A 10 13.82 25.16 14.73
C GLN A 10 12.50 24.54 15.22
N GLU A 11 11.34 25.15 14.93
CA GLU A 11 10.04 24.57 15.29
C GLU A 11 9.73 23.26 14.54
N THR A 12 10.22 23.13 13.30
CA THR A 12 10.07 21.89 12.52
C THR A 12 10.94 20.75 13.05
N LEU A 13 12.13 21.06 13.55
CA LEU A 13 12.99 20.07 14.22
C LEU A 13 12.42 19.64 15.57
N ASP A 14 11.87 20.56 16.36
CA ASP A 14 11.23 20.24 17.64
C ASP A 14 9.94 19.42 17.43
N PHE A 15 9.16 19.69 16.39
CA PHE A 15 8.01 18.86 16.03
C PHE A 15 8.43 17.44 15.59
N CYS A 16 9.52 17.32 14.83
CA CYS A 16 10.06 16.02 14.43
C CYS A 16 10.61 15.21 15.61
N LEU A 17 11.27 15.86 16.57
CA LEU A 17 11.76 15.21 17.78
C LEU A 17 10.60 14.80 18.71
N TYR A 18 9.58 15.65 18.86
CA TYR A 18 8.37 15.32 19.62
C TYR A 18 7.59 14.14 19.03
N VAL A 19 7.44 14.06 17.71
CA VAL A 19 6.80 12.91 17.04
C VAL A 19 7.63 11.63 17.20
N SER A 20 8.96 11.75 17.27
CA SER A 20 9.84 10.61 17.54
C SER A 20 9.72 10.10 18.99
N GLU A 21 9.63 11.00 19.96
CA GLU A 21 9.45 10.66 21.38
C GLU A 21 8.04 10.14 21.69
N GLN A 22 7.01 10.65 21.02
CA GLN A 22 5.65 10.12 21.13
C GLN A 22 5.53 8.70 20.57
N SER A 23 6.27 8.39 19.49
CA SER A 23 6.27 7.04 18.90
C SER A 23 6.89 5.98 19.81
N CYS A 24 7.94 6.33 20.58
CA CYS A 24 8.53 5.42 21.56
C CYS A 24 7.71 5.32 22.86
N LEU A 25 6.98 6.38 23.24
CA LEU A 25 6.03 6.34 24.36
C LEU A 25 4.80 5.47 24.07
N THR A 26 4.34 5.39 22.82
CA THR A 26 3.24 4.47 22.44
C THR A 26 3.63 3.00 22.45
N ASP A 27 4.93 2.67 22.36
CA ASP A 27 5.42 1.30 22.51
C ASP A 27 5.46 0.86 23.99
N ALA A 28 5.56 1.81 24.93
CA ALA A 28 5.57 1.53 26.38
C ALA A 28 4.17 1.31 26.98
N MET A 29 3.11 1.66 26.27
CA MET A 29 1.73 1.67 26.78
C MET A 29 0.86 0.51 26.30
N GLY A 30 1.44 -0.69 26.11
CA GLY A 30 0.72 -1.98 26.25
C GLY A 30 -0.61 -2.18 25.50
N LEU A 31 -0.92 -1.36 24.49
CA LEU A 31 -2.15 -1.49 23.72
C LEU A 31 -1.92 -2.55 22.66
N LEU A 32 -2.57 -3.69 22.87
CA LEU A 32 -2.68 -4.87 22.00
C LEU A 32 -2.90 -4.49 20.52
N LEU A 33 -1.82 -4.15 19.81
CA LEU A 33 -1.76 -4.32 18.38
C LEU A 33 -1.78 -5.82 18.10
N PRO A 34 -2.52 -6.30 17.08
CA PRO A 34 -2.55 -7.71 16.74
C PRO A 34 -1.11 -8.16 16.51
N VAL A 35 -0.65 -9.12 17.31
CA VAL A 35 0.70 -9.69 17.27
C VAL A 35 1.04 -9.96 15.81
N ARG A 36 1.83 -9.05 15.20
CA ARG A 36 2.44 -9.34 13.90
C ARG A 36 3.23 -10.60 14.14
N ARG A 37 2.90 -11.71 13.47
CA ARG A 37 3.64 -12.99 13.59
C ARG A 37 5.14 -12.68 13.55
N GLN A 38 5.78 -12.75 14.71
CA GLN A 38 7.22 -12.56 14.82
C GLN A 38 7.83 -13.87 14.35
N TYR A 39 8.74 -13.77 13.39
CA TYR A 39 9.43 -14.94 12.85
C TYR A 39 10.85 -14.88 13.36
N ASP A 40 11.34 -16.00 13.88
CA ASP A 40 12.75 -16.17 14.21
C ASP A 40 13.63 -15.77 13.00
N PRO A 41 14.47 -14.73 13.13
CA PRO A 41 15.34 -14.23 12.06
C PRO A 41 16.25 -15.31 11.48
N LEU A 42 16.77 -16.20 12.32
CA LEU A 42 17.71 -17.24 11.92
C LEU A 42 17.03 -18.26 11.01
N MET A 43 15.79 -18.63 11.33
CA MET A 43 15.02 -19.57 10.51
C MET A 43 14.61 -18.97 9.16
N LEU A 44 14.37 -17.66 9.12
CA LEU A 44 14.09 -16.97 7.87
C LEU A 44 15.33 -16.92 6.97
N GLU A 45 16.50 -16.64 7.54
CA GLU A 45 17.78 -16.63 6.83
C GLU A 45 18.12 -18.02 6.26
N ARG A 46 17.96 -19.08 7.06
CA ARG A 46 18.17 -20.46 6.58
C ARG A 46 17.23 -20.84 5.43
N ALA A 47 15.97 -20.41 5.50
CA ALA A 47 15.00 -20.63 4.43
C ALA A 47 15.40 -19.91 3.13
N ILE A 48 15.90 -18.68 3.23
CA ILE A 48 16.39 -17.89 2.09
C ILE A 48 17.62 -18.58 1.48
N ASN A 49 18.61 -18.93 2.30
CA ASN A 49 19.86 -19.55 1.83
C ASN A 49 19.62 -20.92 1.17
N ALA A 50 18.67 -21.72 1.67
CA ALA A 50 18.31 -22.99 1.07
C ALA A 50 17.68 -22.84 -0.32
N VAL A 51 16.87 -21.80 -0.52
CA VAL A 51 16.31 -21.47 -1.84
C VAL A 51 17.39 -20.94 -2.78
N MET A 52 18.27 -20.06 -2.29
CA MET A 52 19.34 -19.45 -3.09
C MET A 52 20.39 -20.45 -3.57
N SER A 53 20.69 -21.47 -2.75
CA SER A 53 21.59 -22.58 -3.11
C SER A 53 20.96 -23.61 -4.05
N GLY A 54 19.69 -23.45 -4.43
CA GLY A 54 18.97 -24.40 -5.28
C GLY A 54 18.61 -25.73 -4.61
N THR A 55 18.92 -25.91 -3.32
CA THR A 55 18.65 -27.14 -2.58
C THR A 55 17.15 -27.45 -2.47
N MET A 56 16.30 -26.41 -2.49
CA MET A 56 14.86 -26.58 -2.46
C MET A 56 14.11 -25.45 -3.17
N THR A 57 12.94 -25.77 -3.72
CA THR A 57 12.04 -24.78 -4.30
C THR A 57 11.42 -23.90 -3.22
N GLN A 58 11.05 -22.67 -3.58
CA GLN A 58 10.42 -21.69 -2.69
C GLN A 58 9.17 -22.24 -1.99
N SER A 59 8.37 -23.03 -2.70
CA SER A 59 7.17 -23.68 -2.15
C SER A 59 7.52 -24.75 -1.12
N LYS A 60 8.64 -25.47 -1.33
CA LYS A 60 9.15 -26.46 -0.38
C LYS A 60 9.72 -25.77 0.86
N ALA A 61 10.50 -24.70 0.69
CA ALA A 61 11.00 -23.89 1.81
C ALA A 61 9.87 -23.26 2.64
N ALA A 62 8.82 -22.72 2.01
CA ALA A 62 7.68 -22.13 2.72
C ALA A 62 6.97 -23.16 3.63
N ARG A 63 6.85 -24.42 3.17
CA ARG A 63 6.25 -25.51 3.96
C ARG A 63 7.19 -25.99 5.07
N VAL A 64 8.47 -26.15 4.77
CA VAL A 64 9.48 -26.67 5.71
C VAL A 64 9.74 -25.70 6.86
N PHE A 65 9.80 -24.39 6.58
CA PHE A 65 10.11 -23.37 7.57
C PHE A 65 8.85 -22.67 8.14
N ASP A 66 7.66 -23.12 7.74
CA ASP A 66 6.35 -22.53 8.07
C ASP A 66 6.33 -20.99 7.93
N LYS A 67 6.84 -20.51 6.79
CA LYS A 67 6.93 -19.07 6.50
C LYS A 67 6.01 -18.68 5.36
N PRO A 68 5.38 -17.49 5.44
CA PRO A 68 4.58 -16.99 4.34
C PRO A 68 5.48 -16.80 3.12
N TYR A 69 5.06 -17.37 1.99
CA TYR A 69 5.75 -17.34 0.70
C TYR A 69 6.31 -15.96 0.33
N ARG A 70 5.61 -14.88 0.73
CA ARG A 70 6.02 -13.47 0.49
C ARG A 70 7.31 -13.04 1.22
N LYS A 71 7.66 -13.67 2.34
CA LYS A 71 8.90 -13.39 3.10
C LYS A 71 10.10 -14.19 2.58
N ILE A 72 9.85 -15.28 1.85
CA ILE A 72 10.90 -16.01 1.09
C ILE A 72 11.08 -15.38 -0.30
N ARG A 73 10.06 -14.67 -0.82
CA ARG A 73 10.10 -13.87 -2.06
C ARG A 73 10.96 -12.60 -1.97
N CYS A 74 11.90 -12.53 -1.03
CA CYS A 74 12.88 -11.46 -1.02
C CYS A 74 13.69 -11.57 -2.31
N TYR A 75 13.73 -10.50 -3.11
CA TYR A 75 14.65 -10.41 -4.23
C TYR A 75 16.06 -10.68 -3.69
N SER A 76 16.90 -11.42 -4.43
CA SER A 76 18.33 -11.42 -4.14
C SER A 76 18.76 -9.97 -3.99
N HIS A 77 19.51 -9.66 -2.92
CA HIS A 77 20.03 -8.32 -2.70
C HIS A 77 20.75 -7.80 -3.96
N GLU A 78 21.40 -8.70 -4.68
CA GLU A 78 22.07 -8.47 -5.95
C GLU A 78 21.09 -8.05 -7.06
N ASN A 79 19.95 -8.74 -7.21
CA ASN A 79 18.95 -8.39 -8.24
C ASN A 79 18.34 -7.01 -7.97
N LEU A 80 18.15 -6.66 -6.70
CA LEU A 80 17.68 -5.32 -6.31
C LEU A 80 18.75 -4.26 -6.59
N GLN A 81 20.01 -4.51 -6.23
CA GLN A 81 21.13 -3.62 -6.49
C GLN A 81 21.36 -3.41 -8.00
N GLN A 82 21.36 -4.48 -8.80
CA GLN A 82 21.51 -4.42 -10.25
C GLN A 82 20.36 -3.65 -10.89
N ALA A 83 19.13 -3.84 -10.41
CA ALA A 83 18.01 -3.09 -10.92
C ALA A 83 18.06 -1.60 -10.57
N ILE A 84 18.47 -1.25 -9.34
CA ILE A 84 18.67 0.15 -8.92
C ILE A 84 19.78 0.78 -9.77
N ALA A 85 20.91 0.11 -9.94
CA ALA A 85 22.02 0.58 -10.75
C ALA A 85 21.62 0.79 -12.22
N ALA A 86 20.86 -0.12 -12.81
CA ALA A 86 20.39 -0.02 -14.20
C ALA A 86 19.37 1.12 -14.40
N VAL A 87 18.56 1.43 -13.38
CA VAL A 87 17.63 2.56 -13.40
C VAL A 87 18.37 3.89 -13.22
N LEU A 88 19.30 3.96 -12.27
CA LEU A 88 20.09 5.17 -12.01
C LEU A 88 21.02 5.53 -13.15
N SER A 89 21.59 4.53 -13.84
CA SER A 89 22.40 4.72 -15.05
C SER A 89 21.57 5.07 -16.30
N GLY A 90 20.24 5.04 -16.22
CA GLY A 90 19.34 5.35 -17.33
C GLY A 90 19.28 4.27 -18.43
N VAL A 91 20.02 3.17 -18.29
CA VAL A 91 20.06 2.05 -19.26
C VAL A 91 18.70 1.36 -19.35
N LEU A 92 17.98 1.24 -18.23
CA LEU A 92 16.66 0.64 -18.17
C LEU A 92 15.65 1.58 -17.50
N SER A 93 14.44 1.65 -18.05
CA SER A 93 13.32 2.26 -17.31
C SER A 93 12.94 1.39 -16.12
N GLN A 94 12.38 2.00 -15.07
CA GLN A 94 11.89 1.31 -13.87
C GLN A 94 11.00 0.10 -14.20
N ASN A 95 10.12 0.26 -15.20
CA ASN A 95 9.23 -0.81 -15.65
C ASN A 95 9.99 -1.96 -16.33
N LYS A 96 11.02 -1.67 -17.12
CA LYS A 96 11.82 -2.69 -17.80
C LYS A 96 12.75 -3.40 -16.82
N ALA A 97 13.40 -2.67 -15.91
CA ALA A 97 14.19 -3.23 -14.81
C ALA A 97 13.36 -4.17 -13.94
N SER A 98 12.10 -3.81 -13.64
CA SER A 98 11.20 -4.67 -12.87
C SER A 98 10.89 -6.03 -13.52
N PHE A 99 10.94 -6.07 -14.85
CA PHE A 99 10.69 -7.29 -15.62
C PHE A 99 11.96 -8.12 -15.77
N VAL A 100 13.08 -7.48 -16.11
CA VAL A 100 14.39 -8.11 -16.35
C VAL A 100 14.93 -8.75 -15.06
N TYR A 101 14.81 -8.06 -13.93
CA TYR A 101 15.30 -8.56 -12.63
C TYR A 101 14.21 -9.32 -11.83
N ASP A 102 13.12 -9.75 -12.51
CA ASP A 102 11.92 -10.41 -11.96
C ASP A 102 11.34 -9.72 -10.71
N MET A 103 11.54 -8.41 -10.59
CA MET A 103 10.95 -7.56 -9.56
C MET A 103 9.50 -7.22 -9.91
N LYS A 104 8.64 -8.23 -10.05
CA LYS A 104 7.21 -8.03 -10.32
C LYS A 104 6.54 -7.31 -9.17
N THR A 105 6.51 -5.98 -9.24
CA THR A 105 5.68 -5.14 -8.38
C THR A 105 4.22 -5.53 -8.62
N LYS A 106 3.44 -5.67 -7.55
CA LYS A 106 2.00 -6.01 -7.64
C LYS A 106 1.15 -4.89 -8.27
N ALA A 107 1.77 -3.89 -8.89
CA ALA A 107 1.13 -2.63 -9.22
C ALA A 107 0.90 -2.50 -10.72
N ARG A 108 -0.02 -3.32 -11.24
CA ARG A 108 -0.98 -2.81 -12.22
C ARG A 108 -2.37 -3.04 -11.69
N ARG A 109 -2.78 -2.21 -10.71
CA ARG A 109 -4.22 -1.89 -10.64
C ARG A 109 -4.53 -1.29 -12.01
N LYS A 110 -5.23 -2.04 -12.87
CA LYS A 110 -5.71 -1.56 -14.17
C LYS A 110 -6.22 -0.13 -13.96
N LEU A 111 -5.59 0.83 -14.63
CA LEU A 111 -5.99 2.24 -14.59
C LEU A 111 -7.49 2.29 -14.91
N ARG A 112 -8.27 2.93 -14.05
CA ARG A 112 -9.73 2.99 -14.17
C ARG A 112 -10.07 3.55 -15.56
N LYS A 113 -10.80 2.79 -16.37
CA LYS A 113 -11.19 3.15 -17.75
C LYS A 113 -12.21 4.31 -17.83
N TYR A 114 -12.56 4.95 -16.72
CA TYR A 114 -13.58 5.98 -16.66
C TYR A 114 -13.02 7.25 -16.02
N LYS A 115 -13.46 8.41 -16.55
CA LYS A 115 -13.12 9.73 -16.02
C LYS A 115 -13.68 9.89 -14.60
N ARG A 116 -13.00 10.71 -13.79
CA ARG A 116 -13.43 11.02 -12.41
C ARG A 116 -14.79 11.72 -12.41
N GLU A 117 -14.99 12.68 -13.30
CA GLU A 117 -16.25 13.42 -13.48
C GLU A 117 -17.46 12.49 -13.72
N ASN A 118 -17.30 11.50 -14.62
CA ASN A 118 -18.34 10.51 -14.89
C ASN A 118 -18.71 9.70 -13.65
N LEU A 119 -17.73 9.37 -12.80
CA LEU A 119 -18.00 8.68 -11.53
C LEU A 119 -18.77 9.58 -10.57
N GLU A 120 -18.41 10.86 -10.47
CA GLU A 120 -19.08 11.82 -9.57
C GLU A 120 -20.53 12.05 -10.00
N ASN A 121 -20.76 12.32 -11.28
CA ASN A 121 -22.10 12.50 -11.84
C ASN A 121 -22.98 11.25 -11.64
N ALA A 122 -22.43 10.06 -11.87
CA ALA A 122 -23.13 8.81 -11.59
C ALA A 122 -23.50 8.65 -10.12
N LEU A 123 -22.59 9.02 -9.20
CA LEU A 123 -22.85 8.91 -7.76
C LEU A 123 -23.90 9.91 -7.29
N ILE A 124 -23.88 11.15 -7.79
CA ILE A 124 -24.88 12.18 -7.45
C ILE A 124 -26.27 11.72 -7.90
N ALA A 125 -26.39 11.25 -9.14
CA ALA A 125 -27.66 10.83 -9.70
C ALA A 125 -28.25 9.59 -9.00
N VAL A 126 -27.40 8.66 -8.54
CA VAL A 126 -27.88 7.52 -7.75
C VAL A 126 -28.22 7.92 -6.31
N LYS A 127 -27.43 8.79 -5.67
CA LYS A 127 -27.70 9.26 -4.30
C LYS A 127 -28.99 10.07 -4.20
N SER A 128 -29.29 10.87 -5.21
CA SER A 128 -30.52 11.67 -5.31
C SER A 128 -31.75 10.85 -5.71
N GLY A 129 -31.59 9.56 -6.01
CA GLY A 129 -32.69 8.69 -6.45
C GLY A 129 -33.15 8.92 -7.90
N GLN A 130 -32.48 9.79 -8.65
CA GLN A 130 -32.81 10.11 -10.04
C GLN A 130 -32.62 8.92 -11.00
N MET A 131 -31.71 8.00 -10.66
CA MET A 131 -31.45 6.80 -11.47
C MET A 131 -30.98 5.60 -10.64
N SER A 132 -31.25 4.40 -11.16
CA SER A 132 -30.72 3.16 -10.59
C SER A 132 -29.23 3.01 -10.89
N GLN A 133 -28.52 2.20 -10.08
CA GLN A 133 -27.09 1.92 -10.29
C GLN A 133 -26.80 1.35 -11.67
N THR A 134 -27.70 0.49 -12.19
CA THR A 134 -27.59 -0.10 -13.52
C THR A 134 -27.72 0.95 -14.61
N LYS A 135 -28.71 1.84 -14.50
CA LYS A 135 -28.93 2.93 -15.46
C LYS A 135 -27.76 3.92 -15.45
N ALA A 136 -27.29 4.31 -14.27
CA ALA A 136 -26.12 5.18 -14.10
C ALA A 136 -24.84 4.57 -14.72
N SER A 137 -24.66 3.26 -14.58
CA SER A 137 -23.51 2.55 -15.15
C SER A 137 -23.47 2.67 -16.67
N GLN A 138 -24.61 2.49 -17.33
CA GLN A 138 -24.76 2.60 -18.77
C GLN A 138 -24.59 4.04 -19.25
N THR A 139 -25.21 5.01 -18.57
CA THR A 139 -25.19 6.43 -18.98
C THR A 139 -23.80 7.06 -18.87
N PHE A 140 -23.05 6.77 -17.79
CA PHE A 140 -21.77 7.43 -17.52
C PHE A 140 -20.53 6.58 -17.89
N GLY A 141 -20.74 5.34 -18.36
CA GLY A 141 -19.65 4.42 -18.71
C GLY A 141 -18.81 3.97 -17.52
N VAL A 142 -19.39 3.97 -16.32
CA VAL A 142 -18.73 3.59 -15.07
C VAL A 142 -19.21 2.20 -14.66
N PRO A 143 -18.34 1.24 -14.31
CA PRO A 143 -18.78 -0.10 -13.89
C PRO A 143 -19.72 -0.08 -12.68
N GLN A 144 -20.83 -0.82 -12.74
CA GLN A 144 -21.85 -0.86 -11.67
C GLN A 144 -21.26 -1.26 -10.30
N SER A 145 -20.32 -2.21 -10.26
CA SER A 145 -19.61 -2.61 -9.04
C SER A 145 -18.81 -1.46 -8.39
N THR A 146 -18.30 -0.53 -9.20
CA THR A 146 -17.61 0.68 -8.70
C THR A 146 -18.59 1.61 -8.00
N ILE A 147 -19.74 1.85 -8.64
CA ILE A 147 -20.81 2.70 -8.10
C ILE A 147 -21.32 2.10 -6.79
N ALA A 148 -21.63 0.80 -6.78
CA ALA A 148 -22.09 0.08 -5.59
C ALA A 148 -21.09 0.17 -4.42
N THR A 149 -19.80 -0.06 -4.67
CA THR A 149 -18.75 0.07 -3.64
C THR A 149 -18.69 1.47 -3.04
N ARG A 150 -18.82 2.51 -3.87
CA ARG A 150 -18.79 3.90 -3.38
C ARG A 150 -20.04 4.25 -2.58
N ILE A 151 -21.21 3.74 -2.98
CA ILE A 151 -22.46 3.93 -2.24
C ILE A 151 -22.43 3.22 -0.89
N SER A 152 -21.93 1.98 -0.82
CA SER A 152 -21.85 1.25 0.45
C SER A 152 -20.92 1.94 1.45
N LEU A 153 -19.77 2.44 0.99
CA LEU A 153 -18.86 3.25 1.80
C LEU A 153 -19.53 4.53 2.31
N TRP A 154 -20.29 5.22 1.45
CA TRP A 154 -21.02 6.41 1.86
C TRP A 154 -22.12 6.09 2.88
N LYS A 155 -22.91 5.03 2.69
CA LYS A 155 -23.93 4.59 3.67
C LYS A 155 -23.30 4.26 5.01
N ARG A 156 -22.15 3.58 5.00
CA ARG A 156 -21.39 3.27 6.21
C ARG A 156 -20.88 4.53 6.91
N ALA A 157 -20.38 5.50 6.16
CA ALA A 157 -19.95 6.79 6.71
C ALA A 157 -21.13 7.56 7.34
N GLN A 158 -22.29 7.56 6.70
CA GLN A 158 -23.50 8.17 7.29
C GLN A 158 -23.92 7.49 8.59
N PHE A 159 -23.85 6.16 8.63
CA PHE A 159 -24.17 5.40 9.84
C PHE A 159 -23.20 5.74 10.98
N LEU A 160 -21.90 5.82 10.69
CA LEU A 160 -20.91 6.19 11.70
C LEU A 160 -21.14 7.60 12.24
N ASN A 161 -21.34 8.59 11.37
CA ASN A 161 -21.52 9.98 11.80
C ASN A 161 -22.76 10.17 12.69
N LYS A 162 -23.86 9.45 12.43
CA LYS A 162 -25.06 9.52 13.28
C LYS A 162 -24.88 9.00 14.71
N ASN A 163 -23.85 8.20 14.96
CA ASN A 163 -23.60 7.59 16.28
C ASN A 163 -22.61 8.38 17.13
N PHE A 164 -22.07 9.51 16.64
CA PHE A 164 -21.14 10.37 17.39
C PHE A 164 -21.78 11.67 17.92
N ASP A 165 -23.04 11.94 17.55
CA ASP A 165 -23.79 13.15 17.94
C ASP A 165 -24.74 12.93 19.16
N THR A 166 -24.54 11.87 19.95
CA THR A 166 -25.29 11.55 21.19
C THR A 166 -24.35 11.41 22.37
#